data_AF-A0A6C0D2B2-F1
#
_entry.id   AF-A0A6C0D2B2-F1
#
_cell.length_a   1.000
_cell.length_b   1.000
_cell.length_c   1.000
_cell.angle_alpha   90.00
_cell.angle_beta   90.00
_cell.angle_gamma   90.00
#
_symmetry.space_group_name_H-M   'P 1'
#
loop_
_entity.id
_entity.type
_entity.pdbx_description
1 polymer ?
#
loop_
_entity_poly.entity_id
_entity_poly.type
_entity_poly.pdbx_seq_one_letter_code
_entity_poly.pdbx_strand_id
1 'polypeptide(L)'
;MLARYLPDDIIINHVIPYTYLPQPKELLLDIRSFTSDLDFVDMNYMTLYNEYILLHDLIKFCNNKKYPVFDIDVKFENIFRRSFYIHKMDESDLLHHIFINYHRDMNNNILRKTRILWGLLSPIQRCRFINYHILEMYDLDDM
;
A
#
# COMPACT_ATOMS: atom_id res chain seq x y z
N MET A 1 -9.12 0.70 -23.48
CA MET A 1 -10.25 1.07 -22.58
C MET A 1 -10.95 -0.22 -22.16
N LEU A 2 -10.92 -0.54 -20.86
CA LEU A 2 -11.48 -1.77 -20.26
C LEU A 2 -12.97 -2.02 -20.58
N ALA A 3 -13.71 -0.96 -20.94
CA ALA A 3 -15.14 -1.02 -21.27
C ALA A 3 -15.50 -1.98 -22.41
N ARG A 4 -14.57 -2.27 -23.35
CA ARG A 4 -14.87 -3.19 -24.48
C ARG A 4 -14.93 -4.68 -24.11
N TYR A 5 -14.50 -5.04 -22.89
CA TYR A 5 -14.45 -6.43 -22.43
C TYR A 5 -15.47 -6.73 -21.33
N LEU A 6 -16.22 -5.73 -20.88
CA LEU A 6 -17.26 -5.90 -19.87
C LEU A 6 -18.62 -6.01 -20.57
N PRO A 7 -19.46 -6.99 -20.22
CA PRO A 7 -20.83 -7.05 -20.71
C PRO A 7 -21.58 -5.75 -20.40
N ASP A 8 -22.40 -5.29 -21.35
CA ASP A 8 -23.15 -4.03 -21.23
C ASP A 8 -24.02 -4.03 -19.96
N ASP A 9 -24.59 -5.18 -19.58
CA ASP A 9 -25.41 -5.36 -18.40
C ASP A 9 -24.64 -5.03 -17.11
N ILE A 10 -23.36 -5.39 -17.03
CA ILE A 10 -22.51 -5.08 -15.87
C ILE A 10 -22.22 -3.59 -15.85
N ILE A 11 -21.94 -2.99 -17.00
CA ILE A 11 -21.67 -1.55 -17.11
C ILE A 11 -22.91 -0.76 -16.66
N ILE A 12 -24.08 -1.09 -17.21
CA ILE A 12 -25.33 -0.38 -16.96
C ILE A 12 -25.81 -0.57 -15.52
N ASN A 13 -25.78 -1.79 -15.00
CA ASN A 13 -26.37 -2.09 -13.69
C ASN A 13 -25.39 -1.93 -12.51
N HIS A 14 -24.08 -2.00 -12.75
CA HIS A 14 -23.09 -2.05 -11.67
C HIS A 14 -21.94 -1.05 -11.79
N VAL A 15 -21.73 -0.37 -12.93
CA VAL A 15 -20.70 0.67 -13.06
C VAL A 15 -21.34 2.06 -13.12
N ILE A 16 -22.28 2.26 -14.06
CA ILE A 16 -22.97 3.53 -14.30
C ILE A 16 -23.63 4.11 -13.04
N PRO A 17 -24.34 3.34 -12.18
CA PRO A 17 -24.97 3.93 -11.00
C PRO A 17 -23.96 4.65 -10.09
N TYR A 18 -22.76 4.10 -9.97
CA TYR A 18 -21.69 4.70 -9.16
C TYR A 18 -21.03 5.91 -9.84
N THR A 19 -21.16 6.10 -11.15
CA THR A 19 -20.62 7.31 -11.81
C THR A 19 -21.47 8.55 -11.57
N TYR A 20 -22.75 8.38 -11.25
CA TYR A 20 -23.68 9.49 -10.98
C TYR A 20 -23.88 9.75 -9.49
N LEU A 21 -23.48 8.82 -8.61
CA LEU A 21 -23.55 9.00 -7.18
C LEU A 21 -22.33 9.75 -6.64
N PRO A 22 -22.51 10.70 -5.71
CA PRO A 22 -21.39 11.36 -5.05
C PRO A 22 -20.55 10.32 -4.31
N GLN A 23 -19.27 10.26 -4.65
CA GLN A 23 -18.32 9.35 -4.02
C GLN A 23 -17.93 9.85 -2.62
N PRO A 24 -17.61 8.94 -1.68
CA PRO A 24 -17.11 9.32 -0.36
C PRO A 24 -15.89 10.24 -0.48
N LYS A 25 -15.84 11.28 0.37
CA LYS A 25 -14.75 12.26 0.33
C LYS A 25 -13.40 11.61 0.61
N GLU A 26 -13.33 10.64 1.51
CA GLU A 26 -12.08 9.94 1.82
C GLU A 26 -11.54 9.19 0.60
N LEU A 27 -12.41 8.52 -0.15
CA LEU A 27 -12.04 7.78 -1.36
C LEU A 27 -11.52 8.73 -2.45
N LEU A 28 -12.18 9.87 -2.66
CA LEU A 28 -11.76 10.85 -3.65
C LEU A 28 -10.39 11.47 -3.31
N LEU A 29 -10.13 11.71 -2.03
CA LEU A 29 -8.83 12.20 -1.57
C LEU A 29 -7.73 11.17 -1.87
N ASP A 30 -7.99 9.90 -1.58
CA ASP A 30 -7.03 8.81 -1.84
C ASP A 30 -6.69 8.70 -3.33
N ILE A 31 -7.70 8.61 -4.19
CA ILE A 31 -7.52 8.52 -5.65
C ILE A 31 -6.71 9.70 -6.19
N ARG A 32 -7.01 10.91 -5.73
CA ARG A 32 -6.35 12.14 -6.22
C ARG A 32 -4.89 12.21 -5.80
N SER A 33 -4.56 11.82 -4.57
CA SER A 33 -3.19 11.91 -4.07
C SER A 33 -2.34 10.69 -4.46
N PHE A 34 -2.96 9.55 -4.80
CA PHE A 34 -2.25 8.28 -5.01
C PHE A 34 -1.07 8.39 -5.97
N THR A 35 -1.33 8.95 -7.15
CA THR A 35 -0.33 9.02 -8.23
C THR A 35 0.75 10.03 -7.90
N SER A 36 0.39 11.23 -7.42
CA SER A 36 1.36 12.26 -7.06
C SER A 36 2.27 11.85 -5.91
N ASP A 37 1.74 11.19 -4.88
CA ASP A 37 2.50 10.73 -3.73
C ASP A 37 3.48 9.63 -4.14
N LEU A 38 3.04 8.73 -5.03
CA LEU A 38 3.86 7.63 -5.55
C LEU A 38 4.99 8.13 -6.46
N ASP A 39 4.67 9.05 -7.36
CA ASP A 39 5.67 9.67 -8.25
C ASP A 39 6.72 10.43 -7.43
N PHE A 40 6.30 11.11 -6.36
CA PHE A 40 7.21 11.79 -5.45
C PHE A 40 8.15 10.81 -4.75
N VAL A 41 7.63 9.69 -4.22
CA VAL A 41 8.45 8.65 -3.59
C VAL A 41 9.40 8.02 -4.60
N ASP A 42 8.91 7.62 -5.77
CA ASP A 42 9.72 7.03 -6.83
C ASP A 42 10.84 7.98 -7.25
N MET A 43 10.55 9.27 -7.48
CA MET A 43 11.56 10.26 -7.86
C MET A 43 12.68 10.37 -6.81
N ASN A 44 12.34 10.47 -5.52
CA ASN A 44 13.33 10.62 -4.45
C ASN A 44 14.17 9.35 -4.29
N TYR A 45 13.54 8.17 -4.21
CA TYR A 45 14.26 6.91 -4.01
C TYR A 45 15.07 6.49 -5.23
N MET A 46 14.59 6.72 -6.46
CA MET A 46 15.37 6.37 -7.66
C MET A 46 16.52 7.34 -7.93
N THR A 47 16.46 8.57 -7.38
CA THR A 47 17.55 9.55 -7.50
C THR A 47 18.62 9.36 -6.43
N LEU A 48 18.21 9.12 -5.17
CA LEU A 48 19.11 9.07 -4.02
C LEU A 48 19.51 7.65 -3.60
N TYR A 49 18.69 6.65 -3.95
CA TYR A 49 18.78 5.29 -3.47
C TYR A 49 18.48 4.29 -4.61
N ASN A 50 17.70 3.25 -4.33
CA ASN A 50 17.21 2.28 -5.29
C ASN A 50 15.90 1.63 -4.81
N GLU A 51 15.30 0.80 -5.67
CA GLU A 51 14.04 0.09 -5.40
C GLU A 51 14.09 -0.89 -4.21
N TYR A 52 15.26 -1.46 -3.90
CA TYR A 52 15.43 -2.38 -2.79
C TYR A 52 15.27 -1.66 -1.45
N ILE A 53 15.92 -0.49 -1.32
CA ILE A 53 15.86 0.33 -0.11
C ILE A 53 14.42 0.78 0.14
N LEU A 54 13.71 1.22 -0.91
CA LEU A 54 12.30 1.59 -0.82
C LEU A 54 11.41 0.46 -0.27
N LEU A 55 11.57 -0.76 -0.80
CA LEU A 55 10.79 -1.91 -0.32
C LEU A 55 11.11 -2.24 1.15
N HIS A 56 12.40 -2.23 1.52
CA HIS A 56 12.83 -2.46 2.89
C HIS A 56 12.23 -1.45 3.87
N ASP A 57 12.28 -0.17 3.53
CA ASP A 57 11.74 0.91 4.36
C ASP A 57 10.22 0.83 4.46
N LEU A 58 9.51 0.50 3.37
CA LEU A 58 8.07 0.27 3.39
C LEU A 58 7.69 -0.90 4.29
N ILE A 59 8.36 -2.04 4.17
CA ILE A 59 8.09 -3.20 5.04
C ILE A 59 8.34 -2.81 6.50
N LYS A 60 9.46 -2.16 6.79
CA LYS A 60 9.79 -1.69 8.16
C LYS A 60 8.73 -0.71 8.69
N PHE A 61 8.28 0.24 7.88
CA PHE A 61 7.24 1.20 8.26
C PHE A 61 5.89 0.52 8.57
N CYS A 62 5.50 -0.44 7.73
CA CYS A 62 4.28 -1.22 7.92
C CYS A 62 4.37 -2.12 9.15
N ASN A 63 5.56 -2.70 9.40
CA ASN A 63 5.86 -3.60 10.49
C ASN A 63 6.30 -2.90 11.79
N ASN A 64 5.75 -1.72 12.05
CA ASN A 64 6.00 -0.96 13.28
C ASN A 64 7.49 -0.73 13.60
N LYS A 65 8.26 -0.34 12.58
CA LYS A 65 9.72 -0.10 12.64
C LYS A 65 10.56 -1.37 12.97
N LYS A 66 9.96 -2.56 13.08
CA LYS A 66 10.65 -3.84 13.28
C LYS A 66 11.20 -4.36 11.97
N TYR A 67 12.41 -4.93 12.02
CA TYR A 67 12.96 -5.60 10.84
C TYR A 67 12.24 -6.92 10.56
N PRO A 68 12.15 -7.33 9.28
CA PRO A 68 11.45 -8.56 8.85
C PRO A 68 11.94 -9.87 9.49
N VAL A 69 13.12 -9.85 10.11
CA VAL A 69 13.73 -11.05 10.72
C VAL A 69 13.13 -11.38 12.10
N PHE A 70 12.56 -10.39 12.79
CA PHE A 70 12.22 -10.55 14.21
C PHE A 70 10.79 -11.04 14.45
N ASP A 71 9.79 -10.37 13.86
CA ASP A 71 8.39 -10.71 14.08
C ASP A 71 7.47 -10.00 13.07
N ILE A 72 6.24 -10.47 12.93
CA ILE A 72 5.16 -9.79 12.20
C ILE A 72 4.31 -9.04 13.22
N ASP A 73 4.24 -7.72 13.11
CA ASP A 73 3.44 -6.88 13.98
C ASP A 73 1.97 -6.84 13.53
N VAL A 74 1.06 -6.77 14.50
CA VAL A 74 -0.39 -6.64 14.25
C VAL A 74 -0.71 -5.44 13.34
N LYS A 75 0.09 -4.37 13.37
CA LYS A 75 -0.03 -3.24 12.43
C LYS A 75 0.15 -3.70 10.98
N PHE A 76 1.10 -4.59 10.71
CA PHE A 76 1.38 -5.07 9.37
C PHE A 76 0.26 -5.98 8.85
N GLU A 77 -0.22 -6.88 9.71
CA GLU A 77 -1.38 -7.72 9.43
C GLU A 77 -2.61 -6.87 9.08
N ASN A 78 -2.89 -5.84 9.88
CA ASN A 78 -4.02 -4.95 9.65
C ASN A 78 -3.93 -4.19 8.32
N ILE A 79 -2.72 -3.88 7.84
CA ILE A 79 -2.52 -3.29 6.51
C ILE A 79 -2.87 -4.32 5.43
N PHE A 80 -2.39 -5.56 5.55
CA PHE A 80 -2.70 -6.62 4.59
C PHE A 80 -4.17 -7.01 4.55
N ARG A 81 -4.86 -7.00 5.71
CA ARG A 81 -6.30 -7.27 5.79
C ARG A 81 -7.17 -6.24 5.06
N ARG A 82 -6.62 -5.13 4.57
CA ARG A 82 -7.35 -4.20 3.68
C ARG A 82 -7.48 -4.72 2.25
N SER A 83 -6.65 -5.70 1.85
CA SER A 83 -6.72 -6.29 0.53
C SER A 83 -7.99 -7.15 0.39
N PHE A 84 -8.70 -6.98 -0.73
CA PHE A 84 -9.87 -7.79 -1.06
C PHE A 84 -9.58 -9.29 -1.12
N TYR A 85 -8.37 -9.69 -1.49
CA TYR A 85 -8.01 -11.12 -1.53
C TYR A 85 -7.64 -11.65 -0.13
N ILE A 86 -6.89 -10.86 0.63
CA ILE A 86 -6.24 -11.31 1.87
C ILE A 86 -7.17 -11.22 3.08
N HIS A 87 -8.15 -10.31 3.11
CA HIS A 87 -9.04 -10.15 4.28
C HIS A 87 -9.82 -11.40 4.68
N LYS A 88 -9.99 -12.36 3.74
CA LYS A 88 -10.69 -13.63 3.96
C LYS A 88 -9.78 -14.75 4.47
N MET A 89 -8.47 -14.55 4.47
CA MET A 89 -7.53 -15.54 4.99
C MET A 89 -7.67 -15.62 6.51
N ASP A 90 -7.56 -16.83 7.05
CA ASP A 90 -7.37 -17.02 8.47
C ASP A 90 -5.99 -16.48 8.89
N GLU A 91 -5.78 -16.39 10.19
CA GLU A 91 -4.58 -15.79 10.77
C GLU A 91 -3.30 -16.57 10.39
N SER A 92 -3.35 -17.90 10.41
CA SER A 92 -2.18 -18.72 10.08
C SER A 92 -1.75 -18.54 8.63
N ASP A 93 -2.71 -18.58 7.70
CA ASP A 93 -2.44 -18.38 6.27
C ASP A 93 -1.94 -16.96 5.98
N LEU A 94 -2.48 -15.94 6.65
CA LEU A 94 -2.01 -14.57 6.54
C LEU A 94 -0.55 -14.43 6.97
N LEU A 95 -0.21 -14.92 8.16
CA LEU A 95 1.14 -14.84 8.70
C LEU A 95 2.13 -15.61 7.82
N HIS A 96 1.74 -16.80 7.35
CA HIS A 96 2.54 -17.56 6.40
C HIS A 96 2.75 -16.81 5.08
N HIS A 97 1.69 -16.19 4.54
CA HIS A 97 1.76 -15.39 3.33
C HIS A 97 2.73 -14.21 3.47
N ILE A 98 2.62 -13.44 4.56
CA ILE A 98 3.49 -12.29 4.85
C ILE A 98 4.93 -12.77 4.99
N PHE A 99 5.16 -13.82 5.79
CA PHE A 99 6.50 -14.34 6.04
C PHE A 99 7.20 -14.77 4.74
N ILE A 100 6.56 -15.60 3.92
CA ILE A 100 7.15 -16.09 2.68
C ILE A 100 7.39 -14.95 1.70
N ASN A 101 6.37 -14.12 1.45
CA ASN A 101 6.42 -13.15 0.35
C ASN A 101 7.15 -11.86 0.71
N TYR A 102 7.17 -11.44 1.98
CA TYR A 102 7.69 -10.13 2.36
C TYR A 102 8.89 -10.20 3.31
N HIS A 103 9.02 -11.25 4.13
CA HIS A 103 10.17 -11.38 5.04
C HIS A 103 11.28 -12.25 4.46
N ARG A 104 10.94 -13.42 3.91
CA ARG A 104 11.89 -14.38 3.35
C ARG A 104 12.34 -13.97 1.95
N ASP A 105 11.41 -13.81 1.01
CA ASP A 105 11.73 -13.64 -0.42
C ASP A 105 11.83 -12.17 -0.85
N MET A 106 12.40 -11.29 -0.01
CA MET A 106 12.27 -9.84 -0.18
C MET A 106 12.77 -9.30 -1.53
N ASN A 107 13.81 -9.93 -2.11
CA ASN A 107 14.46 -9.47 -3.34
C ASN A 107 13.71 -9.86 -4.63
N ASN A 108 12.64 -10.66 -4.55
CA ASN A 108 11.86 -11.06 -5.72
C ASN A 108 10.68 -10.11 -5.96
N ASN A 109 10.40 -9.78 -7.23
CA ASN A 109 9.24 -8.97 -7.64
C ASN A 109 9.09 -7.66 -6.87
N ILE A 110 10.20 -6.94 -6.67
CA ILE A 110 10.31 -5.76 -5.79
C ILE A 110 9.25 -4.72 -6.15
N LEU A 111 9.22 -4.29 -7.42
CA LEU A 111 8.25 -3.32 -7.91
C LEU A 111 6.80 -3.72 -7.58
N ARG A 112 6.44 -4.99 -7.79
CA ARG A 112 5.09 -5.48 -7.50
C ARG A 112 4.78 -5.39 -6.01
N LYS A 113 5.71 -5.79 -5.15
CA LYS A 113 5.53 -5.73 -3.69
C LYS A 113 5.42 -4.30 -3.19
N THR A 114 6.29 -3.42 -3.68
CA THR A 114 6.25 -1.98 -3.39
C THR A 114 4.89 -1.39 -3.77
N ARG A 115 4.40 -1.67 -4.99
CA ARG A 115 3.09 -1.17 -5.45
C ARG A 115 1.92 -1.74 -4.65
N ILE A 116 1.97 -3.02 -4.27
CA ILE A 116 0.94 -3.63 -3.41
C ILE A 116 0.94 -2.98 -2.03
N LEU A 117 2.09 -2.89 -1.36
CA LEU A 117 2.18 -2.28 -0.03
C LEU A 117 1.74 -0.82 -0.06
N TRP A 118 2.23 -0.05 -1.03
CA TRP A 118 1.82 1.34 -1.23
C TRP A 118 0.31 1.47 -1.43
N GLY A 119 -0.27 0.58 -2.26
CA GLY A 119 -1.71 0.50 -2.51
C GLY A 119 -2.56 0.17 -1.29
N LEU A 120 -2.00 -0.47 -0.26
CA LEU A 120 -2.71 -0.83 0.96
C LEU A 120 -2.60 0.25 2.05
N LEU A 121 -1.67 1.19 1.92
CA LEU A 121 -1.53 2.32 2.83
C LEU A 121 -2.64 3.35 2.59
N SER A 122 -3.21 3.86 3.67
CA SER A 122 -4.15 4.99 3.57
C SER A 122 -3.40 6.28 3.20
N PRO A 123 -4.10 7.32 2.71
CA PRO A 123 -3.47 8.61 2.39
C PRO A 123 -2.63 9.17 3.55
N ILE A 124 -3.14 9.05 4.78
CA ILE A 124 -2.46 9.50 5.99
C ILE A 124 -1.17 8.69 6.23
N GLN A 125 -1.22 7.38 6.03
CA GLN A 125 -0.03 6.54 6.20
C GLN A 125 1.02 6.79 5.11
N ARG A 126 0.59 7.04 3.86
CA ARG A 126 1.49 7.44 2.76
C ARG A 126 2.16 8.78 3.06
N CYS A 127 1.40 9.76 3.55
CA CYS A 127 1.92 11.04 4.01
C CYS A 127 2.95 10.88 5.15
N ARG A 128 2.65 10.07 6.17
CA ARG A 128 3.60 9.78 7.27
C ARG A 128 4.87 9.10 6.78
N PHE A 129 4.76 8.15 5.85
CA PHE A 129 5.93 7.53 5.24
C PHE A 129 6.83 8.56 4.55
N ILE A 130 6.23 9.43 3.73
CA ILE A 130 6.95 10.51 3.03
C ILE A 130 7.63 11.45 4.03
N ASN A 131 6.90 11.90 5.05
CA ASN A 131 7.42 12.82 6.06
C ASN A 131 8.62 12.22 6.79
N TYR A 132 8.51 10.96 7.22
CA TYR A 132 9.56 10.30 7.99
C TYR A 132 10.79 9.93 7.16
N HIS A 133 10.60 9.38 5.94
CA HIS A 133 11.70 8.81 5.16
C HIS A 133 12.31 9.76 4.12
N ILE A 134 11.56 10.77 3.65
CA ILE A 134 12.02 11.65 2.57
C ILE A 134 12.25 13.06 3.08
N LEU A 135 11.29 13.61 3.82
CA LEU A 135 11.36 14.99 4.30
C LEU A 135 12.09 15.12 5.65
N GLU A 136 12.42 13.98 6.28
CA GLU A 136 13.03 13.89 7.62
C GLU A 136 12.28 14.73 8.67
N MET A 137 10.97 14.92 8.48
CA MET A 137 10.10 15.58 9.43
C MET A 137 9.74 14.57 10.51
N TYR A 138 10.34 14.72 11.69
CA TYR A 138 9.99 13.91 12.85
C TYR A 138 8.52 14.14 13.23
N ASP A 139 7.76 13.05 13.44
CA ASP A 139 6.43 13.12 14.03
C ASP A 139 6.55 13.75 15.43
N LEU A 140 5.97 14.94 15.61
CA LEU A 140 5.87 15.64 16.90
C LEU A 140 4.85 15.00 17.85
N ASP A 141 4.20 13.90 17.43
CA ASP A 141 3.09 13.25 18.14
C ASP A 141 3.52 12.09 19.07
N ASP A 142 4.82 11.85 19.23
CA ASP A 142 5.37 10.90 20.23
C ASP A 142 5.81 11.60 21.55
N MET A 143 5.28 12.80 21.87
CA MET A 143 5.40 13.47 23.18
C MET A 143 4.09 13.46 23.97
#